data_AF-W9T5S3-F1
#
_entry.id   AF-W9T5S3-F1
#
_cell.length_a   1.000
_cell.length_b   1.000
_cell.length_c   1.000
_cell.angle_alpha   90.00
_cell.angle_beta   90.00
_cell.angle_gamma   90.00
#
_symmetry.space_group_name_H-M   'P 1'
#
loop_
_entity.id
_entity.type
_entity.pdbx_description
1 polymer ?
#
loop_
_entity_poly.entity_id
_entity_poly.type
_entity_poly.pdbx_seq_one_letter_code
_entity_poly.pdbx_strand_id
1 'polypeptide(L)'
;MGSLIHFLSGSPSSAPQDALGSLESLNSEGAARFNAKFPQAIPTTACGEGAYKVNGVHYYSWSGTSPLTNPLDISDAMMGAGALAFDGPNDGLVGRCSSHLGMVIRDNYRMNHLDEVNQVMGLTSLFETDPVSIYRQHANRLKNAGL
;
A
#
# COMPACT_ATOMS: atom_id res chain seq x y z
N MET A 1 11.95 0.58 10.75
CA MET A 1 11.21 -0.29 9.83
C MET A 1 12.01 -1.51 9.38
N GLY A 2 13.21 -1.35 8.81
CA GLY A 2 14.06 -2.47 8.37
C GLY A 2 14.30 -3.55 9.44
N SER A 3 14.51 -3.17 10.70
CA SER A 3 14.69 -4.14 11.81
C SER A 3 13.44 -4.96 12.13
N LEU A 4 12.23 -4.40 12.02
CA LEU A 4 11.00 -5.17 12.24
C LEU A 4 10.75 -6.12 11.07
N ILE A 5 10.94 -5.67 9.83
CA ILE A 5 10.81 -6.53 8.65
C ILE A 5 11.81 -7.69 8.74
N HIS A 6 13.06 -7.41 9.13
CA HIS A 6 14.07 -8.44 9.36
C HIS A 6 13.64 -9.46 10.43
N PHE A 7 13.09 -8.98 11.54
CA PHE A 7 12.55 -9.83 12.61
C PHE A 7 11.34 -10.67 12.16
N LEU A 8 10.33 -10.06 11.53
CA LEU A 8 9.10 -10.74 11.08
C LEU A 8 9.36 -11.72 9.93
N SER A 9 10.30 -11.42 9.05
CA SER A 9 10.68 -12.31 7.94
C SER A 9 11.53 -13.51 8.38
N GLY A 10 12.06 -13.51 9.61
CA GLY A 10 13.01 -14.53 10.08
C GLY A 10 14.25 -14.63 9.19
N SER A 11 14.58 -13.57 8.46
CA SER A 11 15.62 -13.60 7.43
C SER A 11 16.99 -13.80 8.07
N PRO A 12 17.79 -14.81 7.65
CA PRO A 12 19.15 -14.98 8.13
C PRO A 12 20.12 -13.95 7.51
N SER A 13 19.62 -13.05 6.64
CA SER A 13 20.44 -12.11 5.89
C SER A 13 21.05 -11.04 6.79
N SER A 14 22.38 -10.93 6.78
CA SER A 14 23.14 -9.83 7.36
C SER A 14 23.46 -8.72 6.35
N ALA A 15 22.82 -8.74 5.17
CA ALA A 15 23.07 -7.76 4.13
C ALA A 15 22.79 -6.33 4.65
N PRO A 16 23.67 -5.36 4.33
CA PRO A 16 23.50 -3.99 4.75
C PRO A 16 22.17 -3.45 4.25
N GLN A 17 21.41 -2.85 5.16
CA GLN A 17 20.12 -2.24 4.85
C GLN A 17 20.35 -0.83 4.31
N ASP A 18 19.92 -0.57 3.07
CA ASP A 18 19.94 0.79 2.51
C ASP A 18 18.65 1.55 2.91
N ALA A 19 18.60 1.91 4.19
CA ALA A 19 17.49 2.67 4.74
C ALA A 19 17.39 4.07 4.13
N LEU A 20 18.53 4.68 3.76
CA LEU A 20 18.57 6.03 3.17
C LEU A 20 18.03 6.02 1.74
N GLY A 21 18.42 5.06 0.91
CA GLY A 21 17.85 4.90 -0.44
C GLY A 21 16.35 4.59 -0.41
N SER A 22 15.89 3.82 0.58
CA SER A 22 14.45 3.56 0.78
C SER A 22 13.69 4.83 1.20
N LEU A 23 14.23 5.59 2.18
CA LEU A 23 13.66 6.86 2.62
C LEU A 23 13.66 7.91 1.51
N GLU A 24 14.72 7.96 0.70
CA GLU A 24 14.81 8.83 -0.46
C GLU A 24 13.72 8.52 -1.48
N SER A 25 13.49 7.23 -1.75
CA SER A 25 12.48 6.81 -2.75
C SER A 25 11.04 6.97 -2.27
N LEU A 26 10.80 6.91 -0.96
CA LEU A 26 9.45 6.88 -0.37
C LEU A 26 9.00 8.23 0.21
N ASN A 27 9.89 9.21 0.36
CA ASN A 27 9.48 10.55 0.74
C ASN A 27 8.83 11.30 -0.43
N SER A 28 8.03 12.32 -0.13
CA SER A 28 7.28 13.08 -1.13
C SER A 28 8.15 13.71 -2.22
N GLU A 29 9.37 14.15 -1.88
CA GLU A 29 10.27 14.82 -2.81
C GLU A 29 10.86 13.82 -3.83
N GLY A 30 11.35 12.68 -3.34
CA GLY A 30 11.86 11.61 -4.20
C GLY A 30 10.76 10.94 -5.02
N ALA A 31 9.59 10.72 -4.44
CA ALA A 31 8.41 10.23 -5.17
C ALA A 31 7.99 11.21 -6.28
N ALA A 32 8.02 12.52 -6.02
CA ALA A 32 7.74 13.53 -7.05
C ALA A 32 8.77 13.51 -8.19
N ARG A 33 10.07 13.35 -7.89
CA ARG A 33 11.11 13.16 -8.92
C ARG A 33 10.86 11.89 -9.75
N PHE A 34 10.49 10.79 -9.10
CA PHE A 34 10.19 9.53 -9.77
C PHE A 34 8.97 9.68 -10.69
N ASN A 35 7.88 10.27 -10.19
CA ASN A 35 6.64 10.49 -10.94
C ASN A 35 6.86 11.44 -12.13
N ALA A 36 7.74 12.44 -12.00
CA ALA A 36 8.10 13.31 -13.13
C ALA A 36 8.80 12.55 -14.27
N LYS A 37 9.57 11.50 -13.94
CA LYS A 37 10.26 10.64 -14.92
C LYS A 37 9.34 9.56 -15.49
N PHE A 38 8.43 9.03 -14.67
CA PHE A 38 7.50 7.95 -15.03
C PHE A 38 6.05 8.34 -14.69
N PRO A 39 5.43 9.26 -15.46
CA PRO A 39 4.13 9.84 -15.11
C PRO A 39 2.94 8.96 -15.52
N GLN A 40 3.18 7.76 -16.06
CA GLN A 40 2.12 6.92 -16.60
C GLN A 40 1.09 6.58 -15.51
N ALA A 41 -0.17 6.92 -15.77
CA ALA A 41 -1.32 6.65 -14.91
C ALA A 41 -1.28 7.30 -13.51
N ILE A 42 -0.39 8.27 -13.27
CA ILE A 42 -0.43 9.10 -12.05
C ILE A 42 -1.61 10.07 -12.15
N PRO A 43 -2.43 10.24 -11.08
CA PRO A 43 -3.50 11.23 -11.07
C PRO A 43 -3.00 12.66 -11.30
N THR A 44 -3.74 13.44 -12.09
CA THR A 44 -3.44 14.88 -12.31
C THR A 44 -4.03 15.78 -11.22
N THR A 45 -4.89 15.25 -10.37
CA THR A 45 -5.46 15.94 -9.21
C THR A 45 -5.04 15.21 -7.93
N ALA A 46 -4.97 15.93 -6.82
CA ALA A 46 -4.34 15.45 -5.59
C ALA A 46 -4.90 14.12 -5.03
N CYS A 47 -6.17 13.79 -5.30
CA CYS A 47 -6.82 12.56 -4.82
C CYS A 47 -7.74 11.95 -5.89
N GLY A 48 -7.48 12.25 -7.17
CA GLY A 48 -8.25 11.70 -8.29
C GLY A 48 -7.73 10.34 -8.72
N GLU A 49 -8.29 9.83 -9.80
CA GLU A 49 -7.76 8.67 -10.50
C GLU A 49 -6.79 9.11 -11.62
N GLY A 50 -5.98 8.15 -12.09
CA GLY A 50 -5.14 8.33 -13.26
C GLY A 50 -5.77 7.74 -14.52
N ALA A 51 -5.05 7.82 -15.64
CA ALA A 51 -5.46 7.13 -16.86
C ALA A 51 -5.47 5.60 -16.64
N TYR A 52 -6.59 4.94 -16.93
CA TYR A 52 -6.74 3.50 -16.69
C TYR A 52 -5.88 2.63 -17.61
N LYS A 53 -5.47 3.17 -18.76
CA LYS A 53 -4.60 2.51 -19.72
C LYS A 53 -3.65 3.52 -20.36
N VAL A 54 -2.35 3.23 -20.35
CA VAL A 54 -1.31 4.05 -20.99
C VAL A 54 -0.39 3.14 -21.79
N ASN A 55 -0.17 3.46 -23.07
CA ASN A 55 0.69 2.68 -23.97
C ASN A 55 0.39 1.17 -23.99
N GLY A 56 -0.90 0.80 -23.92
CA GLY A 56 -1.30 -0.61 -23.91
C GLY A 56 -1.32 -1.28 -22.53
N VAL A 57 -0.75 -0.66 -21.49
CA VAL A 57 -0.68 -1.20 -20.13
C VAL A 57 -1.86 -0.71 -19.30
N HIS A 58 -2.55 -1.62 -18.62
CA HIS A 58 -3.66 -1.32 -17.72
C HIS A 58 -3.13 -1.03 -16.32
N TYR A 59 -3.66 0.01 -15.67
CA TYR A 59 -3.24 0.44 -14.32
C TYR A 59 -4.42 0.40 -13.35
N TYR A 60 -4.18 -0.21 -12.18
CA TYR A 60 -5.15 -0.34 -11.11
C TYR A 60 -4.47 -0.07 -9.77
N SER A 61 -5.25 0.38 -8.79
CA SER A 61 -4.80 0.55 -7.40
C SER A 61 -5.91 0.21 -6.42
N TRP A 62 -5.53 -0.17 -5.20
CA TRP A 62 -6.39 -0.20 -4.02
C TRP A 62 -5.53 0.04 -2.78
N SER A 63 -6.15 0.43 -1.66
CA SER A 63 -5.46 0.61 -0.38
C SER A 63 -6.44 0.64 0.80
N GLY A 64 -5.89 0.64 2.02
CA GLY A 64 -6.59 0.79 3.28
C GLY A 64 -6.52 2.19 3.89
N THR A 65 -7.39 2.43 4.89
CA THR A 65 -7.39 3.66 5.69
C THR A 65 -7.63 3.39 7.18
N SER A 66 -7.23 2.23 7.68
CA SER A 66 -7.45 1.85 9.08
C SER A 66 -6.13 1.36 9.68
N PRO A 67 -5.34 2.23 10.31
CA PRO A 67 -4.03 1.85 10.87
C PRO A 67 -4.13 0.83 12.02
N LEU A 68 -5.29 0.72 12.66
CA LEU A 68 -5.57 -0.25 13.73
C LEU A 68 -6.77 -1.11 13.31
N THR A 69 -6.58 -2.41 13.24
CA THR A 69 -7.53 -3.39 12.70
C THR A 69 -7.66 -4.65 13.55
N ASN A 70 -6.58 -5.11 14.19
CA ASN A 70 -6.58 -6.35 14.97
C ASN A 70 -5.74 -6.21 16.27
N PRO A 71 -6.38 -6.27 17.46
CA PRO A 71 -5.66 -6.10 18.73
C PRO A 71 -4.73 -7.28 19.08
N LEU A 72 -4.84 -8.41 18.38
CA LEU A 72 -3.95 -9.57 18.55
C LEU A 72 -2.71 -9.49 17.65
N ASP A 73 -2.71 -8.58 16.67
CA ASP A 73 -1.54 -8.33 15.84
C ASP A 73 -0.67 -7.25 16.50
N ILE A 74 0.56 -7.60 16.84
CA ILE A 74 1.50 -6.68 17.51
C ILE A 74 1.95 -5.57 16.53
N SER A 75 1.88 -5.81 15.23
CA SER A 75 2.29 -4.84 14.22
C SER A 75 1.34 -3.64 14.12
N ASP A 76 0.09 -3.78 14.56
CA ASP A 76 -0.88 -2.67 14.65
C ASP A 76 -0.37 -1.52 15.49
N ALA A 77 0.33 -1.78 16.59
CA ALA A 77 0.90 -0.71 17.42
C ALA A 77 1.86 0.17 16.62
N MET A 78 2.61 -0.43 15.69
CA MET A 78 3.53 0.29 14.82
C MET A 78 2.79 1.02 13.70
N MET A 79 1.77 0.41 13.09
CA MET A 79 0.93 1.07 12.09
C MET A 79 0.22 2.30 12.69
N GLY A 80 -0.36 2.14 13.88
CA GLY A 80 -0.97 3.25 14.62
C GLY A 80 0.03 4.36 14.98
N ALA A 81 1.26 4.02 15.37
CA ALA A 81 2.31 5.02 15.61
C ALA A 81 2.73 5.75 14.33
N GLY A 82 2.86 5.03 13.21
CA GLY A 82 3.18 5.61 11.90
C GLY A 82 2.09 6.57 11.40
N ALA A 83 0.82 6.23 11.67
CA ALA A 83 -0.32 7.07 11.32
C ALA A 83 -0.28 8.48 11.93
N LEU A 84 0.45 8.68 13.04
CA LEU A 84 0.62 10.00 13.68
C LEU A 84 1.41 11.00 12.82
N ALA A 85 2.12 10.53 11.79
CA ALA A 85 2.83 11.37 10.84
C ALA A 85 1.94 11.93 9.71
N PHE A 86 0.64 11.61 9.71
CA PHE A 86 -0.30 11.96 8.64
C PHE A 86 -1.46 12.81 9.14
N ASP A 87 -1.83 13.84 8.38
CA ASP A 87 -2.97 14.72 8.68
C ASP A 87 -4.33 14.19 8.15
N GLY A 88 -4.35 13.02 7.50
CA GLY A 88 -5.53 12.48 6.83
C GLY A 88 -5.59 10.95 6.80
N PRO A 89 -6.61 10.36 6.14
CA PRO A 89 -6.79 8.92 6.05
C PRO A 89 -5.54 8.22 5.49
N ASN A 90 -5.07 7.19 6.18
CA ASN A 90 -3.84 6.46 5.85
C ASN A 90 -3.92 5.03 6.40
N ASP A 91 -3.02 4.17 5.94
CA ASP A 91 -2.89 2.76 6.35
C ASP A 91 -1.83 2.56 7.46
N GLY A 92 -1.26 3.64 7.99
CA GLY A 92 -0.14 3.64 8.93
C GLY A 92 1.22 3.99 8.31
N LEU A 93 1.37 3.86 7.00
CA LEU A 93 2.63 4.16 6.27
C LEU A 93 2.43 4.97 4.98
N VAL A 94 1.25 4.93 4.37
CA VAL A 94 0.91 5.61 3.11
C VAL A 94 -0.45 6.29 3.27
N GLY A 95 -0.52 7.56 2.85
CA GLY A 95 -1.79 8.30 2.83
C GLY A 95 -2.68 7.84 1.67
N ARG A 96 -4.00 7.79 1.89
CA ARG A 96 -5.02 7.36 0.91
C ARG A 96 -4.78 7.89 -0.49
N CYS A 97 -4.69 9.21 -0.64
CA CYS A 97 -4.55 9.83 -1.95
C CYS A 97 -3.20 9.51 -2.62
N SER A 98 -2.16 9.24 -1.83
CA SER A 98 -0.84 8.87 -2.35
C SER A 98 -0.81 7.45 -2.93
N SER A 99 -1.80 6.60 -2.62
CA SER A 99 -1.88 5.23 -3.14
C SER A 99 -2.53 5.15 -4.53
N HIS A 100 -3.04 6.26 -5.07
CA HIS A 100 -3.80 6.27 -6.31
C HIS A 100 -2.90 6.11 -7.55
N LEU A 101 -3.23 5.11 -8.37
CA LEU A 101 -2.61 4.85 -9.67
C LEU A 101 -3.64 4.21 -10.61
N GLY A 102 -3.84 4.80 -11.79
CA GLY A 102 -4.84 4.33 -12.75
C GLY A 102 -6.25 4.26 -12.16
N MET A 103 -6.94 3.15 -12.38
CA MET A 103 -8.27 2.88 -11.82
C MET A 103 -8.17 2.47 -10.34
N VAL A 104 -8.71 3.31 -9.46
CA VAL A 104 -8.81 3.05 -8.03
C VAL A 104 -10.01 2.13 -7.78
N ILE A 105 -9.73 0.87 -7.46
CA ILE A 105 -10.76 -0.13 -7.18
C ILE A 105 -11.49 0.20 -5.88
N ARG A 106 -10.71 0.48 -4.84
CA ARG A 106 -11.16 0.97 -3.53
C ARG A 106 -9.94 1.37 -2.72
N ASP A 107 -9.99 2.52 -2.08
CA ASP A 107 -8.88 3.18 -1.38
C ASP A 107 -9.17 3.37 0.12
N ASN A 108 -10.20 2.70 0.64
CA ASN A 108 -10.68 2.83 2.01
C ASN A 108 -11.11 1.48 2.60
N TYR A 109 -10.35 0.42 2.28
CA TYR A 109 -10.50 -0.83 3.04
C TYR A 109 -10.17 -0.57 4.53
N ARG A 110 -10.84 -1.26 5.44
CA ARG A 110 -10.43 -1.34 6.84
C ARG A 110 -9.22 -2.29 6.93
N MET A 111 -8.10 -1.78 6.44
CA MET A 111 -6.79 -2.42 6.38
C MET A 111 -5.74 -1.39 6.79
N ASN A 112 -4.77 -1.83 7.58
CA ASN A 112 -3.49 -1.16 7.71
C ASN A 112 -2.53 -1.66 6.60
N HIS A 113 -1.31 -1.12 6.54
CA HIS A 113 -0.36 -1.42 5.47
C HIS A 113 0.05 -2.91 5.39
N LEU A 114 0.04 -3.63 6.52
CA LEU A 114 0.40 -5.05 6.57
C LEU A 114 -0.80 -5.96 6.28
N ASP A 115 -2.02 -5.54 6.64
CA ASP A 115 -3.24 -6.23 6.26
C ASP A 115 -3.39 -6.36 4.73
N GLU A 116 -2.95 -5.35 3.97
CA GLU A 116 -3.00 -5.35 2.49
C GLU A 116 -2.26 -6.53 1.85
N VAL A 117 -1.33 -7.15 2.59
CA VAL A 117 -0.58 -8.36 2.20
C VAL A 117 -0.86 -9.54 3.13
N ASN A 118 -2.00 -9.52 3.83
CA ASN A 118 -2.46 -10.55 4.77
C ASN A 118 -1.47 -10.84 5.90
N GLN A 119 -0.75 -9.81 6.36
CA GLN A 119 0.17 -9.88 7.48
C GLN A 119 -0.44 -9.20 8.72
N VAL A 120 -0.05 -9.63 9.93
CA VAL A 120 0.89 -10.72 10.23
C VAL A 120 0.16 -12.05 10.38
N MET A 121 0.60 -13.09 9.65
CA MET A 121 0.00 -14.43 9.70
C MET A 121 -1.54 -14.47 9.50
N GLY A 122 -2.10 -13.51 8.77
CA GLY A 122 -3.54 -13.39 8.49
C GLY A 122 -4.38 -12.78 9.61
N LEU A 123 -3.76 -12.12 10.60
CA LEU A 123 -4.47 -11.42 11.66
C LEU A 123 -4.99 -10.05 11.22
N THR A 124 -5.97 -10.03 10.32
CA THR A 124 -6.56 -8.78 9.80
C THR A 124 -7.88 -8.43 10.49
N SER A 125 -8.51 -7.31 10.10
CA SER A 125 -9.85 -6.94 10.59
C SER A 125 -10.91 -8.01 10.28
N LEU A 126 -11.64 -8.46 11.30
CA LEU A 126 -12.80 -9.37 11.16
C LEU A 126 -14.05 -8.69 10.56
N PHE A 127 -14.05 -7.36 10.45
CA PHE A 127 -15.17 -6.55 9.97
C PHE A 127 -14.88 -5.92 8.60
N GLU A 128 -14.05 -6.58 7.80
CA GLU A 128 -13.70 -6.18 6.44
C GLU A 128 -13.61 -7.40 5.53
N THR A 129 -13.59 -7.14 4.23
CA THR A 129 -13.20 -8.10 3.20
C THR A 129 -11.83 -8.69 3.51
N ASP A 130 -11.73 -10.01 3.47
CA ASP A 130 -10.44 -10.72 3.53
C ASP A 130 -9.49 -10.22 2.41
N PRO A 131 -8.26 -9.78 2.73
CA PRO A 131 -7.27 -9.36 1.74
C PRO A 131 -7.04 -10.39 0.64
N VAL A 132 -7.01 -11.68 0.96
CA VAL A 132 -6.85 -12.76 -0.03
C VAL A 132 -7.98 -12.72 -1.05
N SER A 133 -9.21 -12.41 -0.62
CA SER A 133 -10.35 -12.26 -1.51
C SER A 133 -10.22 -11.07 -2.45
N ILE A 134 -9.56 -9.98 -2.04
CA ILE A 134 -9.29 -8.81 -2.91
C ILE A 134 -8.42 -9.23 -4.09
N TYR A 135 -7.31 -9.93 -3.85
CA TYR A 135 -6.43 -10.42 -4.92
C TYR A 135 -7.16 -11.39 -5.86
N ARG A 136 -7.99 -12.30 -5.31
CA ARG A 136 -8.78 -13.24 -6.13
C ARG A 136 -9.77 -12.51 -7.03
N GLN A 137 -10.45 -11.50 -6.49
CA GLN A 137 -11.38 -10.66 -7.27
C GLN A 137 -10.64 -9.84 -8.32
N HIS A 138 -9.44 -9.33 -8.00
CA HIS A 138 -8.62 -8.61 -8.95
C HIS A 138 -8.13 -9.51 -10.10
N ALA A 139 -7.67 -10.73 -9.80
CA ALA A 139 -7.32 -11.71 -10.84
C ALA A 139 -8.51 -12.01 -11.77
N ASN A 140 -9.72 -12.15 -11.22
CA ASN A 140 -10.93 -12.32 -12.03
C ASN A 140 -11.27 -11.06 -12.85
N ARG A 141 -11.02 -9.86 -12.32
CA ARG A 141 -11.16 -8.59 -13.05
C ARG A 141 -10.24 -8.54 -14.26
N LEU A 142 -8.97 -8.93 -14.08
CA LEU A 142 -7.99 -8.99 -15.17
C LEU A 142 -8.40 -10.01 -16.24
N LYS A 143 -8.81 -11.22 -15.82
CA LYS A 143 -9.35 -12.24 -16.74
C LYS A 143 -10.52 -11.70 -17.57
N ASN A 144 -11.47 -11.01 -16.93
CA ASN A 144 -12.63 -10.43 -17.61
C ASN A 144 -12.26 -9.26 -18.54
N ALA A 145 -11.10 -8.63 -18.32
CA ALA A 145 -10.52 -7.63 -19.21
C ALA A 145 -9.68 -8.26 -20.35
N GLY A 146 -9.57 -9.59 -20.41
CA GLY A 146 -8.78 -10.30 -21.42
C GLY A 146 -7.27 -10.31 -21.16
N LEU A 147 -6.87 -10.18 -19.89
CA LEU A 147 -5.47 -10.21 -19.42
C LEU A 147 -5.15 -11.51 -18.68
#